data_AF-A0A959QXY8-F1
#
_entry.id   AF-A0A959QXY8-F1
#
_cell.length_a   1.000
_cell.length_b   1.000
_cell.length_c   1.000
_cell.angle_alpha   90.00
_cell.angle_beta   90.00
_cell.angle_gamma   90.00
#
_symmetry.space_group_name_H-M   'P 1'
#
loop_
_entity.id
_entity.type
_entity.pdbx_description
1 polymer ?
#
loop_
_entity_poly.entity_id
_entity_poly.type
_entity_poly.pdbx_seq_one_letter_code
_entity_poly.pdbx_strand_id
1 'polypeptide(L)'
;MKFPGGWLSLENSNPMPISDFMTYAALFNGSTTTDGQIVMSDVYNTPTGGTWVSSPISISTEPSVIAVDTPNDVTQQIIADSMNMQTKMANLASSVAPPLVNLVYLYGNFSDQLRYMCYLPIDLGGSSYDLFQVSVLENVGTQGDMHGNIEVVDFGAGPHTGPQTLQLMLSENMGPVNLGIRLESTTNQSSIFELKLVILPPNSIR
;
A
#
# COMPACT_ATOMS: atom_id res chain seq x y z
N MET A 1 6.38 -15.50 9.69
CA MET A 1 5.23 -15.66 8.78
C MET A 1 5.48 -16.89 7.92
N LYS A 2 4.55 -17.86 7.89
CA LYS A 2 4.72 -19.12 7.14
C LYS A 2 3.70 -19.11 6.02
N PHE A 3 4.16 -18.94 4.78
CA PHE A 3 3.27 -18.93 3.62
C PHE A 3 2.60 -20.31 3.45
N PRO A 4 1.30 -20.35 3.08
CA PRO A 4 0.65 -21.58 2.66
C PRO A 4 1.41 -22.20 1.47
N GLY A 5 1.49 -23.54 1.45
CA GLY A 5 2.26 -24.27 0.45
C GLY A 5 1.59 -24.25 -0.93
N GLY A 6 2.12 -23.49 -1.88
CA GLY A 6 1.65 -23.49 -3.28
C GLY A 6 0.24 -22.95 -3.50
N TRP A 7 -0.18 -22.85 -4.77
CA TRP A 7 -1.43 -22.21 -5.19
C TRP A 7 -2.68 -22.77 -4.49
N LEU A 8 -2.84 -24.10 -4.48
CA LEU A 8 -4.01 -24.74 -3.84
C LEU A 8 -4.12 -24.42 -2.35
N SER A 9 -2.99 -24.25 -1.65
CA SER A 9 -3.04 -23.88 -0.24
C SER A 9 -3.38 -22.42 -0.04
N LEU A 10 -3.01 -21.54 -0.98
CA LEU A 10 -3.38 -20.13 -0.97
C LEU A 10 -4.88 -19.96 -1.26
N GLU A 11 -5.39 -20.66 -2.27
CA GLU A 11 -6.80 -20.68 -2.67
C GLU A 11 -7.73 -21.08 -1.52
N ASN A 12 -7.30 -22.00 -0.68
CA ASN A 12 -8.07 -22.48 0.48
C ASN A 12 -7.67 -21.81 1.80
N SER A 13 -6.85 -20.75 1.78
CA SER A 13 -6.44 -20.04 2.99
C SER A 13 -7.39 -18.90 3.33
N ASN A 14 -7.49 -18.58 4.62
CA ASN A 14 -8.20 -17.38 5.07
C ASN A 14 -7.40 -16.13 4.68
N PRO A 15 -8.07 -15.02 4.32
CA PRO A 15 -7.41 -13.78 4.01
C PRO A 15 -6.66 -13.23 5.22
N MET A 16 -5.54 -12.57 4.96
CA MET A 16 -4.77 -11.86 5.95
C MET A 16 -5.37 -10.47 6.16
N PRO A 17 -5.67 -10.07 7.41
CA PRO A 17 -6.16 -8.72 7.69
C PRO A 17 -5.05 -7.69 7.42
N ILE A 18 -5.41 -6.59 6.76
CA ILE A 18 -4.51 -5.45 6.50
C ILE A 18 -4.32 -4.60 7.77
N SER A 19 -5.31 -4.62 8.67
CA SER A 19 -5.27 -3.96 9.98
C SER A 19 -4.16 -4.47 10.89
N ASP A 20 -3.64 -5.68 10.66
CA ASP A 20 -2.50 -6.22 11.40
C ASP A 20 -1.22 -5.39 11.23
N PHE A 21 -1.07 -4.67 10.11
CA PHE A 21 0.15 -3.90 9.82
C PHE A 21 -0.05 -2.46 9.37
N MET A 22 -1.23 -2.11 8.86
CA MET A 22 -1.55 -0.76 8.42
C MET A 22 -2.56 -0.13 9.38
N THR A 23 -2.12 0.89 10.11
CA THR A 23 -2.97 1.57 11.12
C THR A 23 -3.79 2.69 10.51
N TYR A 24 -3.25 3.37 9.50
CA TYR A 24 -3.91 4.45 8.79
C TYR A 24 -3.41 4.51 7.36
N ALA A 25 -4.30 4.84 6.44
CA ALA A 25 -3.94 5.21 5.09
C ALA A 25 -4.81 6.37 4.60
N ALA A 26 -4.25 7.22 3.77
CA ALA A 26 -4.99 8.24 3.04
C ALA A 26 -4.42 8.44 1.64
N LEU A 27 -5.24 8.94 0.73
CA LEU A 27 -4.86 9.27 -0.63
C LEU A 27 -4.87 10.78 -0.80
N PHE A 28 -3.74 11.36 -1.19
CA PHE A 28 -3.62 12.79 -1.46
C PHE A 28 -3.38 13.05 -2.94
N ASN A 29 -4.28 13.79 -3.58
CA ASN A 29 -4.23 14.09 -5.03
C ASN A 29 -3.53 15.42 -5.38
N GLY A 30 -2.81 16.03 -4.43
CA GLY A 30 -2.24 17.38 -4.59
C GLY A 30 -3.14 18.51 -4.11
N SER A 31 -4.43 18.25 -3.86
CA SER A 31 -5.39 19.24 -3.37
C SER A 31 -6.22 18.76 -2.18
N THR A 32 -6.64 17.51 -2.18
CA THR A 32 -7.54 16.92 -1.19
C THR A 32 -6.97 15.61 -0.68
N THR A 33 -7.13 15.38 0.61
CA THR A 33 -6.83 14.10 1.26
C THR A 33 -8.13 13.33 1.44
N THR A 34 -8.16 12.09 0.96
CA THR A 34 -9.25 11.14 1.18
C THR A 34 -8.76 10.06 2.14
N ASP A 35 -9.34 10.03 3.33
CA ASP A 35 -9.01 9.00 4.32
C ASP A 35 -9.49 7.63 3.83
N GLY A 36 -8.61 6.65 3.90
CA GLY A 36 -8.94 5.25 3.63
C GLY A 36 -9.74 4.66 4.79
N GLN A 37 -10.74 3.85 4.47
CA GLN A 37 -11.54 3.13 5.45
C GLN A 37 -11.26 1.63 5.36
N ILE A 38 -11.01 1.01 6.50
CA ILE A 38 -10.91 -0.45 6.58
C ILE A 38 -12.31 -1.03 6.48
N VAL A 39 -12.56 -1.77 5.39
CA VAL A 39 -13.85 -2.40 5.10
C VAL A 39 -13.66 -3.83 4.62
N MET A 40 -14.72 -4.62 4.69
CA MET A 40 -14.77 -5.98 4.13
C MET A 40 -15.29 -5.88 2.70
N SER A 41 -14.45 -6.19 1.72
CA SER A 41 -14.76 -6.16 0.28
C SER A 41 -15.05 -7.57 -0.22
N ASP A 42 -16.23 -7.77 -0.81
CA ASP A 42 -16.64 -9.00 -1.50
C ASP A 42 -16.13 -9.08 -2.95
N VAL A 43 -15.42 -8.03 -3.40
CA VAL A 43 -15.04 -7.88 -4.81
C VAL A 43 -13.52 -7.82 -5.00
N TYR A 44 -12.70 -7.72 -3.96
CA TYR A 44 -11.25 -7.45 -4.11
C TYR A 44 -10.52 -8.40 -5.07
N ASN A 45 -10.86 -9.69 -5.03
CA ASN A 45 -10.26 -10.73 -5.87
C ASN A 45 -11.00 -10.96 -7.21
N THR A 46 -12.11 -10.27 -7.46
CA THR A 46 -13.00 -10.52 -8.60
C THR A 46 -13.39 -9.20 -9.29
N PRO A 47 -13.12 -9.02 -10.59
CA PRO A 47 -13.47 -7.79 -11.30
C PRO A 47 -14.99 -7.64 -11.33
N THR A 48 -15.52 -6.49 -10.89
CA THR A 48 -16.97 -6.24 -10.93
C THR A 48 -17.42 -5.76 -12.30
N GLY A 49 -16.48 -5.21 -13.07
CA GLY A 49 -16.60 -4.82 -14.47
C GLY A 49 -15.31 -5.09 -15.25
N GLY A 50 -15.48 -5.41 -16.53
CA GLY A 50 -14.37 -5.57 -17.47
C GLY A 50 -13.56 -6.85 -17.31
N THR A 51 -12.29 -6.79 -17.70
CA THR A 51 -11.33 -7.89 -17.56
C THR A 51 -10.09 -7.43 -16.81
N TRP A 52 -9.36 -8.37 -16.21
CA TRP A 52 -8.04 -8.08 -15.64
C TRP A 52 -7.09 -7.62 -16.74
N VAL A 53 -6.52 -6.43 -16.55
CA VAL A 53 -5.49 -5.85 -17.43
C VAL A 53 -4.23 -5.54 -16.63
N SER A 54 -3.12 -5.29 -17.34
CA SER A 54 -1.89 -4.81 -16.72
C SER A 54 -2.15 -3.53 -15.94
N SER A 55 -1.60 -3.45 -14.73
CA SER A 55 -1.74 -2.24 -13.91
C SER A 55 -1.06 -1.04 -14.59
N PRO A 56 -1.73 0.13 -14.65
CA PRO A 56 -1.13 1.36 -15.13
C PRO A 56 -0.34 2.08 -14.03
N ILE A 57 -0.38 1.57 -12.80
CA ILE A 57 0.29 2.21 -11.66
C ILE A 57 1.80 2.17 -11.86
N SER A 58 2.44 3.29 -11.59
CA SER A 58 3.90 3.39 -11.56
C SER A 58 4.39 4.20 -10.36
N ILE A 59 5.63 3.92 -9.94
CA ILE A 59 6.35 4.67 -8.92
C ILE A 59 7.55 5.32 -9.60
N SER A 60 7.52 6.64 -9.71
CA SER A 60 8.54 7.43 -10.42
C SER A 60 9.31 8.38 -9.51
N THR A 61 8.85 8.54 -8.27
CA THR A 61 9.46 9.39 -7.24
C THR A 61 9.73 8.56 -5.99
N GLU A 62 10.83 8.87 -5.32
CA GLU A 62 11.24 8.12 -4.14
C GLU A 62 10.26 8.37 -2.99
N PRO A 63 9.84 7.31 -2.26
CA PRO A 63 9.04 7.47 -1.06
C PRO A 63 9.80 8.25 0.01
N SER A 64 9.05 8.85 0.93
CA SER A 64 9.62 9.59 2.04
C SER A 64 8.87 9.32 3.33
N VAL A 65 9.50 9.63 4.45
CA VAL A 65 8.94 9.57 5.80
C VAL A 65 8.83 10.98 6.32
N ILE A 66 7.68 11.30 6.93
CA ILE A 66 7.48 12.56 7.63
C ILE A 66 7.09 12.27 9.08
N ALA A 67 7.47 13.18 9.99
CA ALA A 67 6.96 13.16 11.33
C ALA A 67 5.51 13.67 11.33
N VAL A 68 4.63 13.01 12.08
CA VAL A 68 3.26 13.46 12.31
C VAL A 68 3.23 14.31 13.57
N ASP A 69 2.66 15.50 13.41
CA ASP A 69 2.88 16.66 14.27
C ASP A 69 2.36 16.43 15.69
N THR A 70 3.29 16.40 16.66
CA THR A 70 3.02 17.03 17.95
C THR A 70 3.74 18.38 17.92
N PRO A 71 3.04 19.53 18.03
CA PRO A 71 3.48 20.86 17.59
C PRO A 71 4.79 21.45 18.17
N ASN A 72 5.60 20.68 18.90
CA ASN A 72 6.88 21.11 19.47
C ASN A 72 8.01 20.05 19.38
N ASP A 73 7.84 18.91 18.70
CA ASP A 73 8.88 17.86 18.70
C ASP A 73 9.78 17.89 17.45
N VAL A 74 10.64 18.91 17.38
CA VAL A 74 11.72 19.04 16.38
C VAL A 74 12.56 17.74 16.29
N THR A 75 12.66 16.98 17.38
CA THR A 75 13.36 15.70 17.43
C THR A 75 12.76 14.68 16.46
N GLN A 76 11.42 14.58 16.37
CA GLN A 76 10.80 13.61 15.45
C GLN A 76 11.06 13.97 14.00
N GLN A 77 11.03 15.26 13.67
CA GLN A 77 11.32 15.71 12.31
C GLN A 77 12.78 15.41 11.94
N ILE A 78 13.74 15.68 12.84
CA ILE A 78 15.16 15.34 12.62
C ILE A 78 15.33 13.83 12.40
N ILE A 79 14.59 13.01 13.17
CA ILE A 79 14.61 11.56 13.02
C ILE A 79 14.05 11.14 11.64
N ALA A 80 12.90 11.69 11.22
CA ALA A 80 12.32 11.41 9.91
C ALA A 80 13.25 11.85 8.76
N ASP A 81 13.89 13.01 8.87
CA ASP A 81 14.90 13.49 7.91
C ASP A 81 16.09 12.53 7.85
N SER A 82 16.54 12.01 9.00
CA SER A 82 17.61 11.01 9.05
C SER A 82 17.21 9.71 8.37
N MET A 83 15.98 9.21 8.59
CA MET A 83 15.45 8.03 7.90
C MET A 83 15.47 8.21 6.37
N ASN A 84 15.06 9.38 5.89
CA ASN A 84 15.08 9.73 4.46
C ASN A 84 16.50 9.79 3.88
N MET A 85 17.50 10.21 4.66
CA MET A 85 18.89 10.30 4.20
C MET A 85 19.63 8.96 4.23
N GLN A 86 19.29 8.06 5.15
CA GLN A 86 20.04 6.83 5.38
C GLN A 86 19.67 5.70 4.43
N THR A 87 18.43 5.67 3.94
CA THR A 87 17.91 4.55 3.16
C THR A 87 17.38 4.99 1.81
N LYS A 88 17.90 4.36 0.75
CA LYS A 88 17.25 4.42 -0.55
C LYS A 88 15.96 3.59 -0.49
N MET A 89 14.82 4.25 -0.54
CA MET A 89 13.51 3.64 -0.29
C MET A 89 12.94 2.92 -1.51
N ALA A 90 13.32 3.31 -2.72
CA ALA A 90 12.85 2.64 -3.93
C ALA A 90 13.94 2.62 -5.00
N ASN A 91 13.89 1.59 -5.86
CA ASN A 91 14.77 1.55 -7.03
C ASN A 91 14.04 2.00 -8.29
N LEU A 92 14.22 3.27 -8.64
CA LEU A 92 13.51 3.92 -9.74
C LEU A 92 14.27 3.85 -11.08
N ALA A 93 15.38 3.12 -11.14
CA ALA A 93 16.17 3.02 -12.36
C ALA A 93 15.48 2.12 -13.39
N SER A 94 15.33 2.62 -14.63
CA SER A 94 14.69 1.89 -15.74
C SER A 94 15.45 0.65 -16.20
N SER A 95 16.70 0.48 -15.79
CA SER A 95 17.55 -0.67 -16.11
C SER A 95 17.40 -1.84 -15.13
N VAL A 96 16.59 -1.68 -14.09
CA VAL A 96 16.42 -2.66 -13.02
C VAL A 96 15.33 -3.66 -13.40
N ALA A 97 15.50 -4.92 -13.00
CA ALA A 97 14.52 -5.95 -13.28
C ALA A 97 13.13 -5.56 -12.71
N PRO A 98 12.03 -5.76 -13.45
CA PRO A 98 10.68 -5.37 -13.02
C PRO A 98 10.31 -5.72 -11.56
N PRO A 99 10.59 -6.92 -11.02
CA PRO A 99 10.23 -7.23 -9.63
C PRO A 99 10.97 -6.40 -8.58
N LEU A 100 12.09 -5.77 -8.93
CA LEU A 100 12.88 -4.92 -8.04
C LEU A 100 12.48 -3.44 -8.13
N VAL A 101 11.79 -3.04 -9.19
CA VAL A 101 11.23 -1.67 -9.33
C VAL A 101 10.02 -1.51 -8.39
N ASN A 102 9.29 -2.61 -8.15
CA ASN A 102 8.16 -2.65 -7.23
C ASN A 102 8.56 -2.99 -5.78
N LEU A 103 9.87 -3.06 -5.47
CA LEU A 103 10.36 -3.27 -4.11
C LEU A 103 10.62 -1.92 -3.45
N VAL A 104 9.91 -1.67 -2.36
CA VAL A 104 9.96 -0.42 -1.59
C VAL A 104 10.27 -0.71 -0.12
N TYR A 105 11.14 0.11 0.45
CA TYR A 105 11.46 0.13 1.87
C TYR A 105 10.74 1.30 2.52
N LEU A 106 9.90 1.01 3.50
CA LEU A 106 9.15 2.01 4.27
C LEU A 106 9.45 1.83 5.74
N TYR A 107 9.25 2.87 6.55
CA TYR A 107 9.46 2.80 7.98
C TYR A 107 8.17 2.49 8.72
N GLY A 108 8.25 1.55 9.65
CA GLY A 108 7.22 1.33 10.66
C GLY A 108 7.25 2.41 11.74
N ASN A 109 6.18 2.44 12.54
CA ASN A 109 6.09 3.26 13.74
C ASN A 109 6.70 2.56 14.96
N PHE A 110 6.71 3.21 16.11
CA PHE A 110 6.98 2.53 17.39
C PHE A 110 5.69 1.89 17.91
N SER A 111 5.79 0.80 18.69
CA SER A 111 4.64 0.20 19.35
C SER A 111 3.92 1.29 20.15
N ASP A 112 2.63 1.42 19.89
CA ASP A 112 1.72 2.38 20.52
C ASP A 112 1.96 3.86 20.20
N GLN A 113 2.79 4.20 19.20
CA GLN A 113 3.05 5.60 18.84
C GLN A 113 3.11 5.83 17.32
N LEU A 114 2.03 6.38 16.78
CA LEU A 114 1.90 6.79 15.38
C LEU A 114 2.59 8.15 15.14
N ARG A 115 3.92 8.13 15.09
CA ARG A 115 4.78 9.33 14.95
C ARG A 115 5.24 9.59 13.53
N TYR A 116 5.19 8.60 12.65
CA TYR A 116 5.72 8.67 11.31
C TYR A 116 4.69 8.24 10.28
N MET A 117 4.60 9.02 9.21
CA MET A 117 3.77 8.73 8.06
C MET A 117 4.67 8.58 6.83
N CYS A 118 4.56 7.45 6.16
CA CYS A 118 5.24 7.18 4.91
C CYS A 118 4.42 7.74 3.75
N TYR A 119 5.06 8.51 2.88
CA TYR A 119 4.48 9.06 1.67
C TYR A 119 5.02 8.25 0.51
N LEU A 120 4.12 7.56 -0.19
CA LEU A 120 4.41 6.79 -1.38
C LEU A 120 3.76 7.48 -2.59
N PRO A 121 4.52 8.26 -3.38
CA PRO A 121 4.02 8.81 -4.62
C PRO A 121 3.77 7.70 -5.65
N ILE A 122 2.58 7.69 -6.22
CA ILE A 122 2.16 6.77 -7.29
C ILE A 122 1.52 7.57 -8.41
N ASP A 123 1.63 7.10 -9.64
CA ASP A 123 0.86 7.63 -10.77
C ASP A 123 -0.09 6.54 -11.25
N LEU A 124 -1.40 6.82 -11.23
CA LEU A 124 -2.45 5.91 -11.69
C LEU A 124 -2.60 5.91 -13.23
N GLY A 125 -1.82 6.74 -13.93
CA GLY A 125 -1.88 6.93 -15.37
C GLY A 125 -3.01 7.87 -15.79
N GLY A 126 -3.28 7.91 -17.10
CA GLY A 126 -4.24 8.85 -17.69
C GLY A 126 -5.70 8.43 -17.66
N SER A 127 -6.03 7.25 -17.13
CA SER A 127 -7.40 6.76 -17.03
C SER A 127 -8.01 7.11 -15.68
N SER A 128 -9.33 7.16 -15.61
CA SER A 128 -10.11 7.36 -14.38
C SER A 128 -10.59 6.02 -13.85
N TYR A 129 -10.44 5.80 -12.56
CA TYR A 129 -10.84 4.58 -11.85
C TYR A 129 -11.86 4.94 -10.79
N ASP A 130 -12.96 4.22 -10.74
CA ASP A 130 -14.06 4.46 -9.79
C ASP A 130 -13.78 3.83 -8.42
N LEU A 131 -12.96 2.78 -8.42
CA LEU A 131 -12.57 2.02 -7.24
C LEU A 131 -11.06 2.11 -7.02
N PHE A 132 -10.66 2.37 -5.78
CA PHE A 132 -9.28 2.26 -5.32
C PHE A 132 -9.28 1.50 -4.00
N GLN A 133 -8.71 0.29 -4.00
CA GLN A 133 -8.60 -0.54 -2.80
C GLN A 133 -7.15 -1.00 -2.59
N VAL A 134 -6.73 -1.14 -1.33
CA VAL A 134 -5.43 -1.70 -0.96
C VAL A 134 -5.64 -2.87 0.00
N SER A 135 -4.96 -3.98 -0.24
CA SER A 135 -4.92 -5.12 0.69
C SER A 135 -3.59 -5.85 0.57
N VAL A 136 -3.43 -6.93 1.33
CA VAL A 136 -2.37 -7.91 1.12
C VAL A 136 -2.57 -8.56 -0.24
N LEU A 137 -1.53 -8.61 -1.08
CA LEU A 137 -1.62 -9.11 -2.45
C LEU A 137 -2.10 -10.57 -2.49
N GLU A 138 -1.62 -11.38 -1.54
CA GLU A 138 -1.99 -12.78 -1.42
C GLU A 138 -3.50 -12.98 -1.24
N ASN A 139 -4.23 -11.99 -0.69
CA ASN A 139 -5.67 -12.08 -0.53
C ASN A 139 -6.42 -12.21 -1.87
N VAL A 140 -5.84 -11.73 -2.97
CA VAL A 140 -6.37 -11.92 -4.33
C VAL A 140 -6.49 -13.40 -4.68
N GLY A 141 -5.60 -14.24 -4.15
CA GLY A 141 -5.61 -15.67 -4.37
C GLY A 141 -6.52 -16.45 -3.42
N THR A 142 -7.12 -15.82 -2.41
CA THR A 142 -7.92 -16.51 -1.38
C THR A 142 -9.40 -16.55 -1.72
N GLN A 143 -10.15 -17.43 -1.05
CA GLN A 143 -11.62 -17.46 -1.09
C GLN A 143 -12.28 -16.34 -0.26
N GLY A 144 -11.52 -15.56 0.49
CA GLY A 144 -12.07 -14.61 1.48
C GLY A 144 -12.47 -15.30 2.79
N ASP A 145 -13.18 -14.56 3.64
CA ASP A 145 -13.76 -15.09 4.89
C ASP A 145 -14.93 -16.05 4.60
N MET A 146 -15.67 -16.47 5.64
CA MET A 146 -16.83 -17.37 5.48
C MET A 146 -17.94 -16.83 4.58
N HIS A 147 -17.93 -15.53 4.26
CA HIS A 147 -18.86 -14.86 3.36
C HIS A 147 -18.19 -14.43 2.05
N GLY A 148 -16.92 -14.78 1.83
CA GLY A 148 -16.16 -14.39 0.64
C GLY A 148 -15.50 -13.02 0.71
N ASN A 149 -15.49 -12.37 1.88
CA ASN A 149 -14.98 -11.02 2.01
C ASN A 149 -13.49 -10.97 2.35
N ILE A 150 -12.83 -9.92 1.89
CA ILE A 150 -11.43 -9.63 2.14
C ILE A 150 -11.33 -8.25 2.79
N GLU A 151 -10.54 -8.13 3.86
CA GLU A 151 -10.27 -6.83 4.48
C GLU A 151 -9.42 -5.97 3.54
N VAL A 152 -9.90 -4.78 3.20
CA VAL A 152 -9.22 -3.82 2.35
C VAL A 152 -9.26 -2.44 3.00
N VAL A 153 -8.30 -1.59 2.63
CA VAL A 153 -8.45 -0.16 2.78
C VAL A 153 -9.08 0.38 1.50
N ASP A 154 -10.29 0.91 1.61
CA ASP A 154 -11.04 1.53 0.53
C ASP A 154 -10.94 3.05 0.63
N PHE A 155 -10.58 3.70 -0.48
CA PHE A 155 -10.51 5.16 -0.58
C PHE A 155 -11.82 5.75 -1.13
N GLY A 156 -12.88 4.93 -1.18
CA GLY A 156 -14.21 5.32 -1.60
C GLY A 156 -14.31 5.50 -3.11
N ALA A 157 -15.53 5.84 -3.53
CA ALA A 157 -15.83 6.12 -4.93
C ALA A 157 -15.26 7.47 -5.35
N GLY A 158 -14.69 7.55 -6.55
CA GLY A 158 -14.34 8.82 -7.16
C GLY A 158 -13.73 8.59 -8.54
N PRO A 159 -13.53 9.61 -9.37
CA PRO A 159 -12.53 9.50 -10.39
C PRO A 159 -11.14 9.57 -9.73
N HIS A 160 -10.50 8.41 -9.54
CA HIS A 160 -9.09 8.30 -9.17
C HIS A 160 -8.25 8.31 -10.45
N THR A 161 -7.32 9.27 -10.59
CA THR A 161 -6.50 9.40 -11.81
C THR A 161 -5.20 10.16 -11.54
N GLY A 162 -4.20 9.96 -12.41
CA GLY A 162 -2.94 10.71 -12.41
C GLY A 162 -2.09 10.54 -11.16
N PRO A 163 -1.21 11.53 -10.86
CA PRO A 163 -0.36 11.51 -9.69
C PRO A 163 -1.15 11.58 -8.38
N GLN A 164 -0.84 10.66 -7.47
CA GLN A 164 -1.40 10.57 -6.13
C GLN A 164 -0.27 10.28 -5.14
N THR A 165 -0.47 10.62 -3.88
CA THR A 165 0.41 10.21 -2.78
C THR A 165 -0.38 9.34 -1.83
N LEU A 166 0.02 8.07 -1.73
CA LEU A 166 -0.49 7.17 -0.73
C LEU A 166 0.25 7.44 0.59
N GLN A 167 -0.47 7.97 1.56
CA GLN A 167 0.01 8.25 2.91
C GLN A 167 -0.27 7.04 3.77
N LEU A 168 0.74 6.47 4.41
CA LEU A 168 0.66 5.21 5.15
C LEU A 168 1.25 5.36 6.55
N MET A 169 0.53 4.92 7.58
CA MET A 169 1.09 4.65 8.90
C MET A 169 1.16 3.14 9.11
N LEU A 170 2.39 2.64 9.14
CA LEU A 170 2.70 1.22 9.31
C LEU A 170 3.05 0.95 10.78
N SER A 171 2.71 -0.23 11.29
CA SER A 171 3.05 -0.67 12.65
C SER A 171 4.54 -1.08 12.79
N GLU A 172 5.03 -1.24 14.03
CA GLU A 172 6.46 -1.39 14.35
C GLU A 172 7.13 -2.68 13.88
N ASN A 173 6.40 -3.79 13.82
CA ASN A 173 7.02 -5.12 13.73
C ASN A 173 6.47 -5.92 12.57
N MET A 174 6.95 -5.63 11.37
CA MET A 174 6.60 -6.41 10.19
C MET A 174 7.82 -6.62 9.30
N GLY A 175 8.00 -7.86 8.85
CA GLY A 175 8.97 -8.21 7.83
C GLY A 175 8.49 -7.80 6.43
N PRO A 176 8.91 -8.51 5.37
CA PRO A 176 8.39 -8.24 4.04
C PRO A 176 6.88 -8.54 3.96
N VAL A 177 6.13 -7.64 3.33
CA VAL A 177 4.69 -7.76 3.03
C VAL A 177 4.47 -7.39 1.57
N ASN A 178 3.65 -8.15 0.85
CA ASN A 178 3.24 -7.79 -0.50
C ASN A 178 1.87 -7.09 -0.44
N LEU A 179 1.79 -5.85 -0.91
CA LEU A 179 0.54 -5.13 -1.08
C LEU A 179 0.04 -5.25 -2.51
N GLY A 180 -1.27 -5.40 -2.65
CA GLY A 180 -1.98 -5.26 -3.91
C GLY A 180 -2.76 -3.96 -3.91
N ILE A 181 -2.41 -3.04 -4.82
CA ILE A 181 -3.22 -1.83 -5.08
C ILE A 181 -4.15 -2.13 -6.23
N ARG A 182 -5.45 -2.24 -5.95
CA ARG A 182 -6.47 -2.50 -6.94
C ARG A 182 -7.07 -1.20 -7.44
N LEU A 183 -7.17 -1.09 -8.76
CA LEU A 183 -7.93 -0.06 -9.45
C LEU A 183 -8.97 -0.70 -10.36
N GLU A 184 -10.16 -0.15 -10.38
CA GLU A 184 -11.21 -0.59 -11.30
C GLU A 184 -12.01 0.58 -11.86
N SER A 185 -12.26 0.55 -13.17
CA SER A 185 -13.23 1.42 -13.82
C SER A 185 -14.57 0.69 -13.92
N THR A 186 -15.66 1.43 -13.75
CA THR A 186 -17.06 0.94 -13.83
C THR A 186 -17.43 0.27 -15.14
N THR A 187 -16.59 0.35 -16.18
CA THR A 187 -16.97 -0.08 -17.53
C THR A 187 -16.09 -1.17 -18.12
N ASN A 188 -14.76 -1.18 -17.93
CA ASN A 188 -13.90 -1.99 -18.82
C ASN A 188 -12.64 -2.60 -18.22
N GLN A 189 -12.08 -2.06 -17.14
CA GLN A 189 -10.72 -2.42 -16.71
C GLN A 189 -10.63 -2.59 -15.21
N SER A 190 -10.15 -3.76 -14.80
CA SER A 190 -9.70 -4.03 -13.44
C SER A 190 -8.21 -4.31 -13.47
N SER A 191 -7.46 -3.80 -12.51
CA SER A 191 -6.03 -4.07 -12.41
C SER A 191 -5.56 -4.12 -10.96
N ILE A 192 -4.50 -4.89 -10.70
CA ILE A 192 -3.82 -4.94 -9.42
C ILE A 192 -2.34 -4.68 -9.64
N PHE A 193 -1.80 -3.71 -8.92
CA PHE A 193 -0.37 -3.45 -8.84
C PHE A 193 0.21 -4.19 -7.64
N GLU A 194 1.18 -5.07 -7.89
CA GLU A 194 1.99 -5.71 -6.86
C GLU A 194 3.07 -4.75 -6.37
N LEU A 195 3.08 -4.50 -5.06
CA LEU A 195 4.07 -3.70 -4.35
C LEU A 195 4.70 -4.56 -3.25
N LYS A 196 6.00 -4.78 -3.30
CA LYS A 196 6.74 -5.49 -2.26
C LYS A 196 7.23 -4.48 -1.24
N LEU A 197 6.72 -4.53 -0.03
CA LEU A 197 7.13 -3.67 1.07
C LEU A 197 8.11 -4.40 1.98
N VAL A 198 9.19 -3.72 2.34
CA VAL A 198 10.04 -4.09 3.47
C VAL A 198 9.87 -3.01 4.53
N ILE A 199 9.26 -3.37 5.65
CA ILE A 199 9.02 -2.43 6.75
C ILE A 199 10.25 -2.43 7.65
N LEU A 200 10.89 -1.27 7.76
CA LEU A 200 12.07 -1.05 8.57
C LEU A 200 11.67 -0.57 9.97
N PRO A 201 12.31 -1.06 11.04
CA PRO A 201 12.02 -0.56 12.38
C PRO A 201 12.52 0.89 12.51
N PRO A 202 11.82 1.76 13.26
CA PRO A 202 12.24 3.14 13.44
C PRO A 202 13.61 3.29 14.13
N ASN A 203 14.06 2.26 14.86
CA ASN A 203 15.37 2.19 15.52
C ASN A 203 16.53 1.75 14.62
N SER A 204 16.33 1.52 13.32
CA SER A 204 17.43 1.13 12.43
C SER A 204 18.44 2.26 12.15
N ILE A 205 18.21 3.45 12.69
CA ILE A 205 19.11 4.60 12.62
C ILE A 205 20.38 4.29 13.40
N ARG A 206 21.48 4.04 12.67
CA ARG A 206 22.84 3.89 13.24
C ARG A 206 23.65 5.16 13.03
#